data_AF-W4VAG2-F1
#
_entry.id   AF-W4VAG2-F1
#
_cell.length_a   1.000
_cell.length_b   1.000
_cell.length_c   1.000
_cell.angle_alpha   90.00
_cell.angle_beta   90.00
_cell.angle_gamma   90.00
#
_symmetry.space_group_name_H-M   'P 1'
#
loop_
_entity.id
_entity.type
_entity.pdbx_description
1 polymer ?
#
loop_
_entity_poly.entity_id
_entity_poly.type
_entity_poly.pdbx_seq_one_letter_code
_entity_poly.pdbx_strand_id
1 'polypeptide(L)'
;MLLSHPGKPLLDHLKNVFLIGDCILMRKKTGFENFSEEDVRELNRLNLLTHDLGKATSYFQYYIRSVDSNSQKNDEKKTRSFIRGFIL
;
A
#
# COMPACT_ATOMS: atom_id res chain seq x y z
N MET A 1 7.31 -6.22 14.78
CA MET A 1 6.63 -6.50 13.50
C MET A 1 5.95 -5.24 12.98
N LEU A 2 6.22 -4.81 11.74
CA LEU A 2 5.57 -3.64 11.11
C LEU A 2 4.14 -3.98 10.68
N LEU A 3 3.22 -3.06 10.93
CA LEU A 3 1.79 -3.21 10.64
C LEU A 3 1.33 -2.35 9.46
N SER A 4 0.48 -2.90 8.59
CA SER A 4 -0.27 -2.12 7.60
C SER A 4 -1.56 -1.56 8.18
N HIS A 5 -2.18 -2.31 9.12
CA HIS A 5 -3.43 -2.05 9.82
C HIS A 5 -3.36 -2.69 11.21
N PRO A 6 -4.27 -2.39 12.15
CA PRO A 6 -4.33 -3.11 13.42
C PRO A 6 -4.40 -4.61 13.19
N GLY A 7 -3.52 -5.37 13.86
CA GLY A 7 -3.41 -6.81 13.72
C GLY A 7 -2.88 -7.35 12.37
N LYS A 8 -2.63 -6.52 11.35
CA LYS A 8 -2.22 -6.99 10.01
C LYS A 8 -0.77 -6.63 9.69
N PRO A 9 0.12 -7.61 9.41
CA PRO A 9 1.49 -7.35 8.99
C PRO A 9 1.58 -6.51 7.70
N LEU A 10 2.58 -5.63 7.62
CA LEU A 10 2.83 -4.81 6.42
C LEU A 10 3.28 -5.65 5.23
N LEU A 11 4.19 -6.60 5.47
CA LEU A 11 4.74 -7.47 4.42
C LEU A 11 3.65 -8.29 3.74
N ASP A 12 2.75 -8.91 4.51
CA ASP A 12 1.67 -9.73 3.97
C ASP A 12 0.67 -8.89 3.18
N HIS A 13 0.40 -7.66 3.63
CA HIS A 13 -0.42 -6.70 2.89
C HIS A 13 0.19 -6.37 1.53
N LEU A 14 1.48 -6.00 1.47
CA LEU A 14 2.17 -5.67 0.22
C LEU A 14 2.21 -6.87 -0.74
N LYS A 15 2.52 -8.07 -0.24
CA LYS A 15 2.53 -9.30 -1.06
C LYS A 15 1.15 -9.61 -1.65
N ASN A 16 0.10 -9.53 -0.84
CA ASN A 16 -1.25 -9.84 -1.30
C ASN A 16 -1.74 -8.81 -2.32
N VAL A 17 -1.47 -7.52 -2.10
CA VAL A 17 -1.81 -6.45 -3.05
C VAL A 17 -1.06 -6.63 -4.38
N PHE A 18 0.23 -6.97 -4.33
CA PHE A 18 1.02 -7.29 -5.52
C PHE A 18 0.41 -8.46 -6.31
N LEU A 19 0.12 -9.59 -5.67
CA LEU A 19 -0.42 -10.78 -6.35
C LEU A 19 -1.77 -10.50 -7.04
N ILE A 20 -2.66 -9.78 -6.37
CA ILE A 20 -3.96 -9.39 -6.92
C ILE A 20 -3.78 -8.41 -8.09
N GLY A 21 -2.95 -7.39 -7.91
CA GLY A 21 -2.73 -6.36 -8.93
C GLY A 21 -2.02 -6.88 -10.18
N ASP A 22 -1.02 -7.75 -10.04
CA ASP A 22 -0.36 -8.40 -11.18
C ASP A 22 -1.34 -9.29 -11.96
N CYS A 23 -2.19 -10.05 -11.26
CA CYS A 23 -3.24 -10.84 -11.89
C CYS A 23 -4.27 -9.98 -12.66
N ILE A 24 -4.64 -8.81 -12.11
CA ILE A 24 -5.53 -7.86 -12.80
C ILE A 24 -4.85 -7.30 -14.05
N LEU A 25 -3.57 -6.90 -13.95
CA LEU A 25 -2.81 -6.37 -15.08
C LEU A 25 -2.73 -7.39 -16.21
N MET A 26 -2.39 -8.65 -15.90
CA MET A 26 -2.31 -9.73 -16.89
C MET A 26 -3.64 -10.01 -17.62
N ARG A 27 -4.78 -9.63 -17.03
CA ARG A 27 -6.12 -9.81 -17.61
C ARG A 27 -6.60 -8.59 -18.39
N LYS A 28 -5.89 -7.47 -18.34
CA LYS A 28 -6.28 -6.22 -19.00
C LYS A 28 -5.28 -5.87 -20.09
N LYS A 29 -5.78 -5.44 -21.26
CA LYS A 29 -4.94 -4.73 -22.23
C LYS A 29 -4.85 -3.28 -21.78
N THR A 30 -3.63 -2.81 -21.52
CA THR A 30 -3.40 -1.44 -21.02
C THR A 30 -3.28 -0.43 -22.16
N GLY A 31 -2.83 -0.86 -23.35
CA GLY A 31 -2.84 -0.05 -24.56
C GLY A 31 -1.89 1.15 -24.53
N PHE A 32 -0.84 1.10 -23.71
CA PHE A 32 0.16 2.16 -23.64
C PHE A 32 1.10 2.09 -24.86
N GLU A 33 0.92 3.01 -25.82
CA GLU A 33 1.65 2.99 -27.10
C GLU A 33 3.16 3.21 -26.96
N ASN A 34 3.59 3.93 -25.92
CA ASN A 34 4.99 4.31 -25.71
C ASN A 34 5.73 3.41 -24.70
N PHE A 35 5.10 2.34 -24.19
CA PHE A 35 5.69 1.47 -23.19
C PHE A 35 5.48 0.01 -23.58
N SER A 36 6.50 -0.82 -23.39
CA SER A 36 6.33 -2.26 -23.54
C SER A 36 5.44 -2.80 -22.41
N GLU A 37 4.77 -3.93 -22.63
CA GLU A 37 4.02 -4.62 -21.57
C GLU A 37 4.94 -5.01 -20.39
N GLU A 38 6.24 -5.22 -20.64
CA GLU A 38 7.24 -5.46 -19.60
C GLU A 38 7.51 -4.22 -18.75
N ASP A 39 7.69 -3.04 -19.38
CA ASP A 39 7.84 -1.77 -18.66
C ASP A 39 6.62 -1.48 -17.79
N VAL A 40 5.43 -1.68 -18.34
CA VAL A 40 4.17 -1.50 -17.62
C VAL A 40 4.07 -2.45 -16.43
N ARG A 41 4.48 -3.71 -16.61
CA ARG A 41 4.46 -4.71 -15.54
C ARG A 41 5.48 -4.39 -14.44
N GLU A 42 6.68 -3.96 -14.79
CA GLU A 42 7.69 -3.59 -13.80
C GLU A 42 7.28 -2.33 -13.03
N LEU A 43 6.72 -1.32 -13.70
CA LEU A 43 6.13 -0.16 -13.03
C LEU A 43 4.99 -0.56 -12.09
N ASN A 44 4.11 -1.45 -12.51
CA ASN A 44 3.04 -1.97 -11.67
C ASN A 44 3.58 -2.72 -10.45
N ARG A 45 4.60 -3.56 -10.64
CA ARG A 45 5.27 -4.27 -9.54
C ARG A 45 5.88 -3.31 -8.53
N LEU A 46 6.64 -2.31 -9.00
CA LEU A 46 7.24 -1.29 -8.13
C LEU A 46 6.15 -0.56 -7.35
N ASN A 47 5.13 -0.03 -8.03
CA ASN A 47 4.03 0.67 -7.38
C ASN A 47 3.33 -0.18 -6.31
N LEU A 48 2.95 -1.43 -6.63
CA LEU A 48 2.22 -2.28 -5.69
C LEU A 48 3.06 -2.68 -4.48
N LEU A 49 4.36 -2.92 -4.66
CA LEU A 49 5.26 -3.30 -3.57
C LEU A 49 5.70 -2.11 -2.71
N THR A 50 5.65 -0.88 -3.24
CA THR A 50 6.19 0.30 -2.55
C THR A 50 5.13 1.30 -2.07
N HIS A 51 3.89 1.24 -2.56
CA HIS A 51 2.84 2.25 -2.28
C HIS A 51 2.62 2.56 -0.80
N ASP A 52 2.90 1.58 0.08
CA ASP A 52 2.68 1.65 1.52
C ASP A 52 3.99 1.64 2.33
N LEU A 53 5.16 1.90 1.71
CA LEU A 53 6.45 1.97 2.43
C LEU A 53 6.44 3.02 3.54
N GLY A 54 5.70 4.11 3.38
CA GLY A 54 5.51 5.11 4.44
C GLY A 54 4.94 4.53 5.75
N LYS A 55 4.28 3.37 5.69
CA LYS A 55 3.79 2.65 6.88
C LYS A 55 4.92 2.05 7.72
N ALA A 56 6.11 1.87 7.17
CA ALA A 56 7.29 1.41 7.90
C ALA A 56 7.89 2.49 8.82
N THR A 57 7.45 3.75 8.71
CA THR A 57 7.94 4.84 9.55
C THR A 57 7.53 4.67 11.01
N SER A 58 8.36 5.15 11.93
CA SER A 58 8.06 5.17 13.37
C SER A 58 6.78 5.94 13.67
N TYR A 59 6.54 7.05 12.97
CA TYR A 59 5.32 7.86 13.07
C TYR A 59 4.05 7.03 12.76
N PHE A 60 4.02 6.34 11.62
CA PHE A 60 2.87 5.51 11.26
C PHE A 60 2.69 4.34 12.22
N GLN A 61 3.79 3.66 12.60
CA GLN A 61 3.71 2.52 13.52
C GLN A 61 3.22 2.91 14.92
N TYR A 62 3.60 4.09 15.42
CA TYR A 62 3.05 4.63 16.65
C TYR A 62 1.55 4.93 16.50
N TYR A 63 1.18 5.63 15.43
CA TYR A 63 -0.22 5.95 15.14
C TYR A 63 -1.10 4.70 15.07
N ILE A 64 -0.74 3.71 14.25
CA ILE A 64 -1.60 2.55 13.99
C ILE A 64 -1.82 1.66 15.24
N ARG A 65 -0.83 1.61 16.14
CA ARG A 65 -0.95 0.92 17.43
C ARG A 65 -1.79 1.70 18.45
N SER A 66 -1.77 3.03 18.37
CA SER A 66 -2.63 3.89 19.20
C SER A 66 -4.10 3.88 18.78
N VAL A 67 -4.38 3.49 17.54
CA VAL A 67 -5.73 3.37 17.00
C VAL A 67 -6.40 2.06 17.47
N ASP A 68 -5.63 0.98 17.60
CA ASP A 68 -6.12 -0.31 18.11
C ASP A 68 -6.62 -0.21 19.55
N SER A 69 -6.08 0.74 20.33
CA SER A 69 -6.46 0.97 21.73
C SER A 69 -7.64 1.91 21.93
N ASN A 70 -8.15 2.59 20.89
CA ASN A 70 -9.27 3.55 21.00
C ASN A 70 -10.17 3.52 19.76
N SER A 71 -11.17 2.65 19.77
CA SER A 71 -12.07 2.35 18.65
C SER A 71 -13.05 3.47 18.23
N GLN A 72 -13.02 4.66 18.85
CA GLN A 72 -14.10 5.66 18.71
C GLN A 72 -13.78 6.96 17.93
N LYS A 73 -12.60 7.18 17.35
CA LYS A 73 -12.31 8.42 16.58
C LYS A 73 -11.42 8.19 15.34
N ASN A 74 -11.92 7.56 14.29
CA ASN A 74 -11.04 6.98 13.26
C ASN A 74 -11.12 7.52 11.83
N ASP A 75 -12.13 8.30 11.45
CA ASP A 75 -12.30 8.63 10.02
C ASP A 75 -11.40 9.77 9.54
N GLU A 76 -11.25 10.86 10.29
CA GLU A 76 -10.41 11.99 9.86
C GLU A 76 -8.90 11.74 9.98
N LYS A 77 -8.48 10.83 10.87
CA LYS A 77 -7.05 10.48 11.03
C LYS A 77 -6.58 9.47 10.00
N LYS A 78 -7.48 8.58 9.53
CA LYS A 78 -7.21 7.63 8.44
C LYS A 78 -6.78 8.36 7.16
N THR A 79 -7.54 9.36 6.75
CA THR A 79 -7.27 10.13 5.52
C THR A 79 -5.92 10.85 5.59
N ARG A 80 -5.57 11.45 6.73
CA ARG A 80 -4.28 12.16 6.91
C ARG A 80 -3.07 11.22 6.94
N SER A 81 -3.21 10.03 7.52
CA SER A 81 -2.15 9.02 7.54
C SER A 81 -1.95 8.38 6.15
N PHE A 82 -3.05 8.14 5.42
CA PHE A 82 -3.02 7.64 4.04
C PHE A 82 -2.34 8.63 3.09
N ILE A 83 -2.68 9.92 3.17
CA ILE A 83 -2.05 10.98 2.35
C ILE A 83 -0.55 11.09 2.63
N ARG A 84 -0.11 10.94 3.90
CA ARG A 84 1.31 11.07 4.26
C ARG A 84 2.15 9.83 3.97
N GLY A 85 1.54 8.64 3.91
CA GLY A 85 2.22 7.42 3.47
C GLY A 85 2.45 7.34 1.96
N PHE A 86 1.70 8.13 1.19
CA PHE A 86 1.72 8.18 -0.27
C PHE A 86 2.71 9.21 -0.84
N ILE A 87 3.12 10.20 -0.04
CA ILE A 87 4.12 11.20 -0.45
C ILE A 87 5.52 10.60 -0.21
N LEU A 88 6.00 9.90 -1.23
CA LEU A 88 7.42 9.96 -1.62
C LEU A 88 7.62 11.20 -2.49
#